data_AF-A0A2G4H310-F1
#
_entry.id   AF-A0A2G4H310-F1
#
_cell.length_a   1.000
_cell.length_b   1.000
_cell.length_c   1.000
_cell.angle_alpha   90.00
_cell.angle_beta   90.00
_cell.angle_gamma   90.00
#
_symmetry.space_group_name_H-M   'P 1'
#
loop_
_entity.id
_entity.type
_entity.pdbx_description
1 polymer ?
#
loop_
_entity_poly.entity_id
_entity_poly.type
_entity_poly.pdbx_seq_one_letter_code
_entity_poly.pdbx_strand_id
1 'polypeptide(L)'
;MLISDEAQGPILIGGDYGMQISVDGGRTWQQTDNGSAPALTAAPFGSEIMISRGTTMQVYGYALTSPAAAAVPWPFSGVVTQLAGTARRNRLWALGGKGEAALRLRYSNDGGVYWWTMPAIGLCRQPRNFAVSAAKAPRPERLWVACGRDGLFVSNDLGVNFERVDGISRALTVAAARSKSGHVVVTMPQVVVTKNGGSTWYLSGIDASAVAIDPRNPDLVFAAGLGGRLYASLDGGRSF
;
A
#
# COMPACT_ATOMS: atom_id res chain seq x y z
N MET A 1 -6.34 -8.73 -0.95
CA MET A 1 -5.11 -9.34 -1.49
C MET A 1 -3.96 -8.42 -1.13
N LEU A 2 -3.06 -8.90 -0.29
CA LEU A 2 -1.81 -8.25 0.09
C LEU A 2 -0.77 -8.57 -1.00
N ILE A 3 -0.01 -7.57 -1.44
CA ILE A 3 1.22 -7.74 -2.22
C ILE A 3 2.28 -6.82 -1.60
N SER A 4 3.42 -7.37 -1.16
CA SER A 4 4.56 -6.54 -0.75
C SER A 4 5.23 -5.91 -1.97
N ASP A 5 5.59 -4.63 -1.87
CA ASP A 5 6.18 -3.84 -2.96
C ASP A 5 7.64 -3.45 -2.66
N GLU A 6 8.42 -4.34 -2.04
CA GLU A 6 9.81 -4.06 -1.67
C GLU A 6 10.84 -4.61 -2.68
N ALA A 7 11.79 -3.76 -3.06
CA ALA A 7 12.84 -4.02 -4.04
C ALA A 7 13.83 -5.13 -3.64
N GLN A 8 14.11 -5.19 -2.35
CA GLN A 8 15.07 -6.11 -1.72
C GLN A 8 14.37 -7.18 -0.90
N GLY A 9 13.04 -7.12 -0.87
CA GLY A 9 12.20 -8.02 -0.10
C GLY A 9 11.53 -9.07 -0.98
N PRO A 10 11.08 -10.17 -0.39
CA PRO A 10 10.30 -11.20 -1.04
C PRO A 10 8.91 -10.69 -1.42
N ILE A 11 8.30 -11.39 -2.37
CA ILE A 11 6.91 -11.17 -2.73
C ILE A 11 6.06 -11.94 -1.73
N LEU A 12 5.23 -11.22 -0.98
CA LEU A 12 4.24 -11.76 -0.07
C LEU A 12 2.88 -11.66 -0.74
N ILE A 13 2.15 -12.78 -0.81
CA ILE A 13 0.73 -12.77 -1.19
C ILE A 13 -0.08 -13.28 -0.03
N GLY A 14 -1.04 -12.45 0.41
CA GLY A 14 -1.90 -12.74 1.55
C GLY A 14 -3.38 -12.59 1.21
N GLY A 15 -4.20 -13.46 1.80
CA GLY A 15 -5.66 -13.43 1.72
C GLY A 15 -6.32 -14.22 2.84
N ASP A 16 -7.58 -14.61 2.63
CA ASP A 16 -8.39 -15.31 3.65
C ASP A 16 -7.85 -16.70 4.00
N TYR A 17 -7.07 -17.29 3.09
CA TYR A 17 -6.46 -18.61 3.23
C TYR A 17 -5.00 -18.55 3.67
N GLY A 18 -4.57 -17.40 4.22
CA GLY A 18 -3.24 -17.26 4.79
C GLY A 18 -2.26 -16.54 3.88
N MET A 19 -0.98 -16.87 4.01
CA MET A 19 0.11 -16.19 3.33
C MET A 19 1.06 -17.14 2.61
N GLN A 20 1.42 -16.74 1.39
CA GLN A 20 2.44 -17.36 0.56
C GLN A 20 3.56 -16.37 0.27
N ILE A 21 4.75 -16.91 0.06
CA ILE A 21 5.98 -16.14 -0.09
C ILE A 21 6.75 -16.64 -1.31
N SER A 22 7.32 -15.72 -2.06
CA SER A 22 8.33 -16.00 -3.06
C SER A 22 9.59 -15.18 -2.83
N VAL A 23 10.75 -15.85 -2.82
CA VAL A 23 12.08 -15.25 -2.69
C VAL A 23 12.84 -15.17 -4.02
N ASP A 24 12.24 -15.65 -5.11
CA ASP A 24 12.87 -15.77 -6.43
C ASP A 24 12.14 -14.98 -7.53
N GLY A 25 11.36 -13.98 -7.13
CA GLY A 25 10.60 -13.11 -8.02
C GLY A 25 9.31 -13.74 -8.54
N GLY A 26 8.68 -14.61 -7.75
CA GLY A 26 7.40 -15.24 -8.06
C GLY A 26 7.51 -16.54 -8.86
N ARG A 27 8.73 -17.08 -9.07
CA ARG A 27 8.93 -18.33 -9.83
C ARG A 27 8.54 -19.54 -9.00
N THR A 28 8.86 -19.53 -7.71
CA THR A 28 8.43 -20.55 -6.75
C THR A 28 7.75 -19.90 -5.55
N TRP A 29 6.83 -20.64 -4.94
CA TRP A 29 6.02 -20.19 -3.83
C TRP A 29 6.12 -21.17 -2.67
N GLN A 30 6.35 -20.62 -1.48
CA GLN A 30 6.34 -21.34 -0.21
C GLN A 30 5.16 -20.85 0.60
N GLN A 31 4.34 -21.79 1.06
CA GLN A 31 3.26 -21.48 1.98
C GLN A 31 3.83 -21.33 3.39
N THR A 32 3.64 -20.15 3.99
CA THR A 32 4.17 -19.86 5.33
C THR A 32 3.17 -20.03 6.45
N ASP A 33 1.88 -20.07 6.12
CA ASP A 33 0.83 -20.51 7.02
C ASP A 33 -0.34 -21.14 6.25
N ASN A 34 -1.06 -22.06 6.89
CA ASN A 34 -2.17 -22.81 6.29
C ASN A 34 -3.53 -22.12 6.48
N GLY A 35 -3.58 -20.78 6.44
CA GLY A 35 -4.86 -20.06 6.54
C GLY A 35 -5.46 -20.03 7.95
N SER A 36 -4.65 -20.21 8.98
CA SER A 36 -5.08 -20.07 10.38
C SER A 36 -5.47 -18.63 10.76
N ALA A 37 -5.05 -17.63 9.98
CA ALA A 37 -5.51 -16.25 10.07
C ALA A 37 -5.27 -15.48 8.76
N PRO A 38 -6.20 -14.61 8.31
CA PRO A 38 -6.06 -13.89 7.05
C PRO A 38 -4.86 -12.92 7.08
N ALA A 39 -4.13 -12.79 5.97
CA ALA A 39 -3.09 -11.78 5.81
C ALA A 39 -3.63 -10.64 4.91
N LEU A 40 -4.07 -9.55 5.55
CA LEU A 40 -4.92 -8.55 4.90
C LEU A 40 -4.11 -7.50 4.12
N THR A 41 -3.05 -7.01 4.74
CA THR A 41 -2.21 -5.92 4.21
C THR A 41 -0.82 -5.97 4.85
N ALA A 42 0.18 -5.42 4.18
CA ALA A 42 1.54 -5.32 4.68
C ALA A 42 2.15 -3.95 4.38
N ALA A 43 3.12 -3.56 5.19
CA ALA A 43 3.95 -2.39 4.93
C ALA A 43 5.41 -2.62 5.31
N PRO A 44 6.34 -2.09 4.51
CA PRO A 44 7.77 -2.06 4.82
C PRO A 44 8.08 -1.04 5.93
N PHE A 45 9.04 -1.35 6.80
CA PHE A 45 9.64 -0.39 7.72
C PHE A 45 11.05 -0.87 8.11
N GLY A 46 12.01 0.04 8.26
CA GLY A 46 13.40 -0.35 8.55
C GLY A 46 13.91 -1.46 7.62
N SER A 47 14.30 -2.60 8.22
CA SER A 47 14.71 -3.85 7.55
C SER A 47 13.66 -4.97 7.61
N GLU A 48 12.40 -4.62 7.85
CA GLU A 48 11.32 -5.53 8.18
C GLU A 48 10.03 -5.21 7.40
N ILE A 49 9.10 -6.16 7.43
CA ILE A 49 7.74 -6.04 6.90
C ILE A 49 6.77 -6.32 8.03
N MET A 50 5.84 -5.39 8.24
CA MET A 50 4.72 -5.56 9.14
C MET A 50 3.51 -6.07 8.37
N ILE A 51 2.86 -7.10 8.89
CA ILE A 51 1.68 -7.72 8.30
C ILE A 51 0.52 -7.58 9.26
N SER A 52 -0.61 -7.06 8.76
CA SER A 52 -1.87 -7.10 9.48
C SER A 52 -2.60 -8.42 9.23
N ARG A 53 -3.03 -9.05 10.32
CA ARG A 53 -3.99 -10.16 10.31
C ARG A 53 -5.33 -9.76 10.89
N GLY A 54 -5.68 -8.50 10.74
CA GLY A 54 -6.88 -7.91 11.31
C GLY A 54 -6.62 -7.38 12.71
N THR A 55 -6.96 -8.14 13.75
CA THR A 55 -6.79 -7.74 15.16
C THR A 55 -5.38 -7.95 15.71
N THR A 56 -4.54 -8.67 14.98
CA THR A 56 -3.14 -8.93 15.33
C THR A 56 -2.22 -8.45 14.21
N MET A 57 -0.96 -8.25 14.58
CA MET A 57 0.13 -7.97 13.66
C MET A 57 1.18 -9.07 13.74
N GLN A 58 1.95 -9.19 12.67
CA GLN A 58 3.10 -10.06 12.61
C GLN A 58 4.24 -9.35 11.88
N VAL A 59 5.47 -9.59 12.32
CA VAL A 59 6.67 -8.96 11.74
C VAL A 59 7.58 -10.03 11.15
N TYR A 60 8.12 -9.70 9.98
CA TYR A 60 9.05 -10.52 9.23
C TYR A 60 10.28 -9.70 8.87
N GLY A 61 11.49 -10.27 9.02
CA GLY A 61 12.69 -9.67 8.45
C GLY A 61 12.71 -9.83 6.93
N TYR A 62 13.29 -8.87 6.20
CA TYR A 62 13.30 -8.92 4.72
C TYR A 62 13.90 -10.20 4.14
N ALA A 63 14.92 -10.76 4.77
CA ALA A 63 15.57 -11.97 4.24
C ALA A 63 14.67 -13.21 4.34
N LEU A 64 13.61 -13.19 5.19
CA LEU A 64 12.76 -14.33 5.52
C LEU A 64 13.50 -15.62 5.88
N THR A 65 14.76 -15.51 6.28
CA THR A 65 15.61 -16.63 6.67
C THR A 65 15.31 -17.11 8.08
N SER A 66 14.59 -16.31 8.87
CA SER A 66 14.11 -16.67 10.20
C SER A 66 12.61 -16.91 10.19
N PRO A 67 12.10 -17.80 11.06
CA PRO A 67 10.66 -17.93 11.29
C PRO A 67 10.06 -16.57 11.62
N ALA A 68 8.83 -16.34 11.17
CA ALA A 68 8.06 -15.16 11.54
C ALA A 68 8.03 -14.98 13.06
N ALA A 69 8.03 -13.73 13.54
CA ALA A 69 7.61 -13.48 14.92
C ALA A 69 6.20 -14.05 15.15
N ALA A 70 5.86 -14.43 16.37
CA ALA A 70 4.50 -14.82 16.69
C ALA A 70 3.53 -13.65 16.41
N ALA A 71 2.31 -13.95 15.96
CA ALA A 71 1.29 -12.92 15.79
C ALA A 71 0.90 -12.36 17.17
N VAL A 72 1.02 -11.04 17.33
CA VAL A 72 0.72 -10.33 18.58
C VAL A 72 -0.42 -9.33 18.38
N PRO A 73 -1.24 -9.04 19.40
CA PRO A 73 -2.23 -7.97 19.30
C PRO A 73 -1.59 -6.62 18.97
N TRP A 74 -2.32 -5.77 18.25
CA TRP A 74 -1.92 -4.38 18.07
C TRP A 74 -1.80 -3.67 19.43
N PRO A 75 -0.89 -2.68 19.59
CA PRO A 75 -0.81 -1.85 20.79
C PRO A 75 -2.01 -0.89 20.95
N PHE A 76 -3.02 -1.01 20.09
CA PHE A 76 -4.26 -0.29 20.12
C PHE A 76 -5.43 -1.23 19.74
N SER A 77 -6.65 -0.87 20.13
CA SER A 77 -7.84 -1.66 19.79
C SER A 77 -8.31 -1.44 18.35
N GLY A 78 -8.79 -2.52 17.72
CA GLY A 78 -9.42 -2.50 16.41
C GLY A 78 -8.86 -3.55 15.45
N VAL A 79 -9.29 -3.46 14.20
CA VAL A 79 -8.80 -4.26 13.06
C VAL A 79 -8.04 -3.32 12.15
N VAL A 80 -6.82 -3.68 11.74
CA VAL A 80 -6.07 -2.96 10.71
C VAL A 80 -6.35 -3.60 9.36
N THR A 81 -6.89 -2.81 8.42
CA THR A 81 -7.28 -3.31 7.09
C THR A 81 -6.39 -2.77 5.99
N GLN A 82 -5.70 -1.65 6.21
CA GLN A 82 -4.68 -1.11 5.29
C GLN A 82 -3.45 -0.67 6.06
N LEU A 83 -2.28 -1.01 5.53
CA LEU A 83 -0.98 -0.55 6.00
C LEU A 83 -0.26 0.14 4.84
N ALA A 84 0.48 1.20 5.17
CA ALA A 84 1.47 1.81 4.28
C ALA A 84 2.69 2.19 5.10
N GLY A 85 3.88 2.17 4.51
CA GLY A 85 5.10 2.42 5.26
C GLY A 85 6.27 2.83 4.40
N THR A 86 7.30 3.37 5.05
CA THR A 86 8.57 3.68 4.39
C THR A 86 9.73 3.09 5.18
N ALA A 87 10.49 2.21 4.52
CA ALA A 87 11.68 1.61 5.09
C ALA A 87 12.71 2.67 5.52
N ARG A 88 13.00 3.64 4.64
CA ARG A 88 14.05 4.66 4.83
C ARG A 88 13.87 5.56 6.06
N ARG A 89 12.63 5.85 6.46
CA ARG A 89 12.34 6.74 7.59
C ARG A 89 11.72 6.00 8.78
N ASN A 90 11.66 4.67 8.70
CA ASN A 90 11.08 3.82 9.73
C ASN A 90 9.65 4.24 10.16
N ARG A 91 8.84 4.64 9.17
CA ARG A 91 7.49 5.19 9.38
C ARG A 91 6.43 4.22 8.88
N LEU A 92 5.35 4.14 9.63
CA LEU A 92 4.19 3.31 9.32
C LEU A 92 2.90 4.10 9.53
N TRP A 93 1.91 3.75 8.71
CA TRP A 93 0.53 4.19 8.87
C TRP A 93 -0.38 2.99 8.79
N ALA A 94 -1.38 2.96 9.67
CA ALA A 94 -2.39 1.91 9.71
C ALA A 94 -3.78 2.54 9.66
N LEU A 95 -4.58 2.11 8.69
CA LEU A 95 -6.01 2.42 8.63
C LEU A 95 -6.80 1.20 9.07
N GLY A 96 -7.79 1.46 9.91
CA GLY A 96 -8.55 0.39 10.54
C GLY A 96 -9.72 0.90 11.37
N GLY A 97 -10.53 -0.02 11.88
CA GLY A 97 -11.74 0.31 12.65
C GLY A 97 -12.20 -0.86 13.49
N LYS A 98 -13.26 -0.66 14.28
CA LYS A 98 -13.88 -1.71 15.10
C LYS A 98 -15.38 -1.77 14.79
N GLY A 99 -15.84 -2.77 14.03
CA GLY A 99 -17.26 -2.89 13.67
C GLY A 99 -17.78 -1.61 13.00
N GLU A 100 -18.94 -1.09 13.44
CA GLU A 100 -19.52 0.17 12.97
C GLU A 100 -18.77 1.45 13.43
N ALA A 101 -17.68 1.33 14.20
CA ALA A 101 -16.91 2.49 14.66
C ALA A 101 -16.19 3.20 13.51
N ALA A 102 -16.10 4.54 13.63
CA ALA A 102 -15.40 5.41 12.70
C ALA A 102 -13.97 4.92 12.41
N LEU A 103 -13.61 4.93 11.12
CA LEU A 103 -12.26 4.72 10.61
C LEU A 103 -11.24 5.51 11.44
N ARG A 104 -10.13 4.87 11.80
CA ARG A 104 -9.00 5.48 12.50
C ARG A 104 -7.75 5.33 11.66
N LEU A 105 -7.04 6.43 11.49
CA LEU A 105 -5.66 6.44 11.02
C LEU A 105 -4.74 6.45 12.25
N ARG A 106 -3.78 5.53 12.25
CA ARG A 106 -2.68 5.47 13.21
C ARG A 106 -1.38 5.77 12.48
N TYR A 107 -0.45 6.44 13.15
CA TYR A 107 0.88 6.76 12.65
C TYR A 107 1.93 6.27 13.65
N SER A 108 3.05 5.75 13.14
CA SER A 108 4.27 5.45 13.89
C SER A 108 5.48 6.01 13.15
N ASN A 109 6.46 6.51 13.90
CA ASN A 109 7.73 7.03 13.40
C ASN A 109 8.95 6.25 13.91
N ASP A 110 8.72 5.10 14.54
CA ASP A 110 9.73 4.31 15.25
C ASP A 110 9.64 2.81 14.92
N GLY A 111 9.05 2.47 13.77
CA GLY A 111 8.92 1.07 13.34
C GLY A 111 7.80 0.31 14.05
N GLY A 112 6.77 1.02 14.53
CA GLY A 112 5.58 0.42 15.10
C GLY A 112 5.67 0.11 16.59
N VAL A 113 6.68 0.66 17.30
CA VAL A 113 6.78 0.56 18.76
C VAL A 113 5.71 1.44 19.42
N TYR A 114 5.60 2.70 19.01
CA TYR A 114 4.56 3.62 19.45
C TYR A 114 3.67 4.07 18.29
N TRP A 115 2.37 4.25 18.59
CA TRP A 115 1.36 4.64 17.61
C TRP A 115 0.48 5.78 18.11
N TRP A 116 0.38 6.84 17.31
CA TRP A 116 -0.49 7.99 17.54
C TRP A 116 -1.75 7.90 16.68
N THR A 117 -2.89 8.34 17.22
CA THR A 117 -4.09 8.56 16.41
C THR A 117 -3.96 9.85 15.62
N MET A 118 -4.16 9.75 14.32
CA MET A 118 -4.20 10.92 13.43
C MET A 118 -5.65 11.37 13.21
N PRO A 119 -5.91 12.69 13.07
CA PRO A 119 -7.24 13.21 12.82
C PRO A 119 -7.90 12.69 11.53
N ALA A 120 -7.11 12.50 10.47
CA ALA A 120 -7.59 12.09 9.15
C ALA A 120 -8.81 12.91 8.65
N ILE A 121 -8.75 14.22 8.85
CA ILE A 121 -9.83 15.15 8.48
C ILE A 121 -10.05 15.10 6.98
N GLY A 122 -11.29 14.92 6.53
CA GLY A 122 -11.65 14.87 5.11
C GLY A 122 -11.42 13.51 4.44
N LEU A 123 -10.88 12.51 5.15
CA LEU A 123 -10.72 11.17 4.58
C LEU A 123 -12.08 10.48 4.38
N CYS A 124 -12.18 9.69 3.31
CA CYS A 124 -13.35 8.86 3.04
C CYS A 124 -13.63 7.82 4.13
N ARG A 125 -14.87 7.34 4.22
CA ARG A 125 -15.27 6.36 5.25
C ARG A 125 -14.82 4.92 4.94
N GLN A 126 -14.60 4.60 3.66
CA GLN A 126 -14.32 3.24 3.19
C GLN A 126 -13.05 3.21 2.31
N PRO A 127 -11.86 3.34 2.91
CA PRO A 127 -10.61 3.22 2.17
C PRO A 127 -10.44 1.80 1.64
N ARG A 128 -10.09 1.69 0.35
CA ARG A 128 -9.89 0.40 -0.34
C ARG A 128 -8.43 0.02 -0.47
N ASN A 129 -7.57 1.01 -0.66
CA ASN A 129 -6.14 0.79 -0.80
C ASN A 129 -5.38 2.06 -0.39
N PHE A 130 -4.18 1.86 0.14
CA PHE A 130 -3.39 2.90 0.76
C PHE A 130 -1.93 2.78 0.32
N ALA A 131 -1.37 3.87 -0.20
CA ALA A 131 0.02 3.95 -0.59
C ALA A 131 0.67 5.20 0.00
N VAL A 132 1.99 5.16 0.16
CA VAL A 132 2.79 6.31 0.57
C VAL A 132 3.82 6.61 -0.50
N SER A 133 3.90 7.87 -0.93
CA SER A 133 5.01 8.32 -1.77
C SER A 133 6.04 9.04 -0.91
N ALA A 134 7.31 8.71 -1.13
CA ALA A 134 8.40 9.44 -0.50
C ALA A 134 8.31 10.92 -0.86
N ALA A 135 8.91 11.79 -0.06
CA ALA A 135 9.09 13.19 -0.42
C ALA A 135 10.54 13.59 -0.20
N LYS A 136 11.04 14.50 -1.03
CA LYS A 136 12.36 15.10 -0.82
C LYS A 136 12.29 15.98 0.42
N ALA A 137 13.15 15.70 1.41
CA ALA A 137 13.26 16.54 2.61
C ALA A 137 13.42 18.02 2.21
N PRO A 138 12.79 18.97 2.94
CA PRO A 138 12.11 18.79 4.23
C PRO A 138 10.64 18.36 4.14
N ARG A 139 10.10 18.09 2.94
CA ARG A 139 8.68 17.76 2.79
C ARG A 139 8.34 16.41 3.47
N PRO A 140 7.18 16.32 4.14
CA PRO A 140 6.66 15.05 4.64
C PRO A 140 6.24 14.14 3.49
N GLU A 141 6.20 12.85 3.75
CA GLU A 141 5.63 11.85 2.86
C GLU A 141 4.17 12.16 2.55
N ARG A 142 3.76 11.80 1.33
CA ARG A 142 2.38 11.98 0.90
C ARG A 142 1.64 10.67 1.00
N LEU A 143 0.45 10.73 1.58
CA LEU A 143 -0.43 9.58 1.76
C LEU A 143 -1.46 9.60 0.65
N TRP A 144 -1.61 8.51 -0.08
CA TRP A 144 -2.56 8.35 -1.17
C TRP A 144 -3.56 7.25 -0.82
N VAL A 145 -4.85 7.58 -0.78
CA VAL A 145 -5.89 6.63 -0.38
C VAL A 145 -6.92 6.50 -1.49
N ALA A 146 -7.03 5.31 -2.05
CA ALA A 146 -8.08 4.97 -3.00
C ALA A 146 -9.38 4.65 -2.24
N CYS A 147 -10.45 5.39 -2.53
CA CYS A 147 -11.71 5.35 -1.78
C CYS A 147 -12.90 4.83 -2.60
N GLY A 148 -12.64 3.96 -3.59
CA GLY A 148 -13.70 3.39 -4.41
C GLY A 148 -14.42 4.46 -5.20
N ARG A 149 -15.71 4.67 -4.96
CA ARG A 149 -16.53 5.66 -5.69
C ARG A 149 -16.35 7.09 -5.19
N ASP A 150 -15.67 7.30 -4.06
CA ASP A 150 -15.44 8.64 -3.54
C ASP A 150 -14.23 9.30 -4.22
N GLY A 151 -13.39 8.53 -4.91
CA GLY A 151 -12.22 9.02 -5.65
C GLY A 151 -10.89 8.69 -4.97
N LEU A 152 -9.84 9.40 -5.39
CA LEU A 152 -8.53 9.36 -4.76
C LEU A 152 -8.40 10.52 -3.77
N PHE A 153 -7.85 10.25 -2.60
CA PHE A 153 -7.56 11.27 -1.59
C PHE A 153 -6.06 11.34 -1.35
N VAL A 154 -5.56 12.54 -1.06
CA VAL A 154 -4.17 12.78 -0.75
C VAL A 154 -4.03 13.57 0.55
N SER A 155 -3.04 13.22 1.37
CA SER A 155 -2.58 14.06 2.48
C SER A 155 -1.14 14.47 2.24
N ASN A 156 -0.85 15.74 2.52
CA ASN A 156 0.47 16.35 2.43
C ASN A 156 1.06 16.68 3.81
N ASP A 157 0.43 16.22 4.89
CA ASP A 157 0.73 16.59 6.27
C ASP A 157 0.68 15.37 7.22
N LEU A 158 1.22 14.23 6.75
CA LEU A 158 1.33 12.97 7.49
C LEU A 158 0.00 12.31 7.89
N GLY A 159 -1.12 12.76 7.29
CA GLY A 159 -2.45 12.22 7.54
C GLY A 159 -3.29 13.05 8.50
N VAL A 160 -2.95 14.32 8.73
CA VAL A 160 -3.81 15.23 9.49
C VAL A 160 -5.00 15.65 8.64
N ASN A 161 -4.77 16.18 7.45
CA ASN A 161 -5.80 16.58 6.50
C ASN A 161 -5.68 15.78 5.20
N PHE A 162 -6.83 15.40 4.64
CA PHE A 162 -6.97 14.77 3.35
C PHE A 162 -7.84 15.64 2.45
N GLU A 163 -7.38 15.81 1.21
CA GLU A 163 -8.12 16.45 0.14
C GLU A 163 -8.40 15.42 -0.97
N ARG A 164 -9.56 15.55 -1.61
CA ARG A 164 -9.87 14.74 -2.78
C ARG A 164 -9.06 15.27 -3.97
N VAL A 165 -8.48 14.37 -4.75
CA VAL A 165 -7.74 14.71 -5.97
C VAL A 165 -8.73 15.00 -7.09
N ASP A 166 -8.64 16.21 -7.65
CA ASP A 166 -9.50 16.63 -8.75
C ASP A 166 -9.31 15.77 -10.00
N GLY A 167 -10.41 15.53 -10.72
CA GLY A 167 -10.43 14.68 -11.91
C GLY A 167 -10.40 13.17 -11.65
N ILE A 168 -10.10 12.71 -10.43
CA ILE A 168 -10.10 11.28 -10.08
C ILE A 168 -11.33 10.93 -9.26
N SER A 169 -12.45 10.71 -9.95
CA SER A 169 -13.75 10.49 -9.32
C SER A 169 -14.02 9.10 -8.78
N ARG A 170 -13.15 8.14 -9.06
CA ARG A 170 -13.16 6.80 -8.50
C ARG A 170 -11.69 6.32 -8.39
N ALA A 171 -11.41 5.39 -7.51
CA ALA A 171 -10.07 4.83 -7.35
C ALA A 171 -10.19 3.46 -6.70
N LEU A 172 -9.77 2.40 -7.39
CA LEU A 172 -9.83 1.04 -6.84
C LEU A 172 -8.54 0.68 -6.10
N THR A 173 -7.40 0.94 -6.74
CA THR A 173 -6.05 0.73 -6.20
C THR A 173 -5.15 1.91 -6.55
N VAL A 174 -4.12 2.13 -5.73
CA VAL A 174 -3.09 3.14 -5.95
C VAL A 174 -1.72 2.53 -5.65
N ALA A 175 -0.76 2.79 -6.53
CA ALA A 175 0.64 2.44 -6.33
C ALA A 175 1.48 3.71 -6.43
N ALA A 176 2.44 3.88 -5.52
CA ALA A 176 3.29 5.05 -5.46
C ALA A 176 4.77 4.64 -5.55
N ALA A 177 5.52 5.27 -6.44
CA ALA A 177 6.93 4.96 -6.60
C ALA A 177 7.76 5.49 -5.43
N ARG A 178 8.61 4.64 -4.89
CA ARG A 178 9.46 4.96 -3.73
C ARG A 178 10.63 5.87 -4.10
N SER A 179 11.26 5.63 -5.25
CA SER A 179 12.45 6.38 -5.71
C SER A 179 12.11 7.61 -6.55
N LYS A 180 10.89 7.69 -7.11
CA LYS A 180 10.37 8.84 -7.86
C LYS A 180 9.08 9.35 -7.21
N SER A 181 9.22 10.19 -6.19
CA SER A 181 8.13 10.70 -5.33
C SER A 181 6.88 11.25 -6.03
N GLY A 182 7.03 11.73 -7.27
CA GLY A 182 5.93 12.26 -8.07
C GLY A 182 5.18 11.21 -8.90
N HIS A 183 5.68 9.98 -8.96
CA HIS A 183 5.11 8.92 -9.79
C HIS A 183 4.09 8.09 -9.00
N VAL A 184 2.83 8.19 -9.40
CA VAL A 184 1.71 7.48 -8.80
C VAL A 184 0.84 6.94 -9.93
N VAL A 185 0.40 5.69 -9.79
CA VAL A 185 -0.46 4.98 -10.75
C VAL A 185 -1.72 4.59 -10.00
N VAL A 186 -2.89 4.87 -10.57
CA VAL A 186 -4.19 4.64 -9.95
C VAL A 186 -5.09 3.91 -10.93
N THR A 187 -5.86 2.96 -10.43
CA THR A 187 -6.87 2.26 -11.24
C THR A 187 -8.23 2.94 -11.11
N MET A 188 -8.78 3.24 -12.26
CA MET A 188 -10.13 3.71 -12.56
C MET A 188 -10.67 2.79 -13.68
N PRO A 189 -11.85 2.97 -14.34
CA PRO A 189 -12.15 2.11 -15.48
C PRO A 189 -10.92 2.00 -16.38
N GLN A 190 -10.27 3.13 -16.65
CA GLN A 190 -8.91 3.24 -17.17
C GLN A 190 -7.85 3.51 -16.10
N VAL A 191 -6.62 3.05 -16.32
CA VAL A 191 -5.45 3.42 -15.49
C VAL A 191 -5.08 4.89 -15.74
N VAL A 192 -4.92 5.65 -14.65
CA VAL A 192 -4.43 7.03 -14.67
C VAL A 192 -3.09 7.13 -13.96
N VAL A 193 -2.22 7.98 -14.48
CA VAL A 193 -0.87 8.11 -13.96
C VAL A 193 -0.46 9.58 -13.86
N THR A 194 0.30 9.88 -12.83
CA THR A 194 1.04 11.14 -12.66
C THR A 194 2.53 10.83 -12.57
N LYS A 195 3.39 11.74 -13.04
CA LYS A 195 4.83 11.73 -12.75
C LYS A 195 5.32 12.95 -11.95
N ASN A 196 4.42 13.86 -11.59
CA ASN A 196 4.73 15.11 -10.90
C ASN A 196 3.95 15.31 -9.58
N GLY A 197 3.55 14.22 -8.92
CA GLY A 197 2.87 14.28 -7.63
C GLY A 197 1.41 14.72 -7.75
N GLY A 198 0.73 14.36 -8.82
CA GLY A 198 -0.68 14.63 -9.01
C GLY A 198 -0.99 16.06 -9.45
N SER A 199 0.03 16.86 -9.83
CA SER A 199 -0.22 18.15 -10.48
C SER A 199 -0.89 17.98 -11.85
N THR A 200 -0.54 16.90 -12.58
CA THR A 200 -1.19 16.54 -13.84
C THR A 200 -1.33 15.02 -13.94
N TRP A 201 -2.43 14.58 -14.55
CA TRP A 201 -2.75 13.17 -14.75
C TRP A 201 -2.97 12.87 -16.22
N TYR A 202 -2.56 11.69 -16.67
CA TYR A 202 -2.81 11.20 -18.02
C TYR A 202 -3.41 9.79 -17.96
N LEU A 203 -4.25 9.50 -18.95
CA LEU A 203 -4.83 8.17 -19.16
C LEU A 203 -3.82 7.30 -19.90
N SER A 204 -3.63 6.06 -19.45
CA SER A 204 -2.75 5.12 -20.14
C SER A 204 -3.44 4.38 -21.30
N GLY A 205 -4.77 4.48 -21.40
CA GLY A 205 -5.58 3.86 -22.44
C GLY A 205 -5.99 2.40 -22.17
N ILE A 206 -5.60 1.82 -21.02
CA ILE A 206 -6.00 0.46 -20.63
C ILE A 206 -6.89 0.44 -19.40
N ASP A 207 -7.73 -0.58 -19.32
CA ASP A 207 -8.57 -0.85 -18.16
C ASP A 207 -7.92 -1.88 -17.24
N ALA A 208 -7.82 -1.58 -15.95
CA ALA A 208 -7.23 -2.50 -14.97
C ALA A 208 -7.87 -2.39 -13.59
N SER A 209 -7.86 -3.52 -12.89
CA SER A 209 -8.41 -3.68 -11.54
C SER A 209 -7.37 -3.52 -10.43
N ALA A 210 -6.09 -3.75 -10.75
CA ALA A 210 -4.96 -3.56 -9.85
C ALA A 210 -3.73 -3.08 -10.61
N VAL A 211 -2.86 -2.35 -9.93
CA VAL A 211 -1.58 -1.87 -10.45
C VAL A 211 -0.49 -2.04 -9.41
N ALA A 212 0.74 -2.24 -9.89
CA ALA A 212 1.95 -2.26 -9.08
C ALA A 212 3.08 -1.55 -9.84
N ILE A 213 3.96 -0.88 -9.10
CA ILE A 213 5.17 -0.24 -9.65
C ILE A 213 6.37 -1.05 -9.15
N ASP A 214 7.32 -1.40 -10.01
CA ASP A 214 8.56 -2.03 -9.54
C ASP A 214 9.31 -1.03 -8.64
N PRO A 215 9.55 -1.36 -7.36
CA PRO A 215 10.20 -0.47 -6.41
C PRO A 215 11.66 -0.12 -6.76
N ARG A 216 12.34 -0.93 -7.58
CA ARG A 216 13.70 -0.69 -8.10
C ARG A 216 13.68 0.13 -9.38
N ASN A 217 12.67 -0.10 -10.21
CA ASN A 217 12.51 0.57 -11.49
C ASN A 217 11.08 1.14 -11.63
N PRO A 218 10.86 2.40 -11.24
CA PRO A 218 9.53 3.00 -11.36
C PRO A 218 8.98 3.06 -12.78
N ASP A 219 9.82 2.97 -13.82
CA ASP A 219 9.32 2.96 -15.19
C ASP A 219 8.71 1.59 -15.57
N LEU A 220 9.00 0.52 -14.80
CA LEU A 220 8.34 -0.76 -14.92
C LEU A 220 7.05 -0.77 -14.09
N VAL A 221 5.89 -0.81 -14.75
CA VAL A 221 4.57 -0.83 -14.10
C VAL A 221 3.78 -2.03 -14.60
N PHE A 222 3.17 -2.77 -13.68
CA PHE A 222 2.29 -3.89 -14.00
C PHE A 222 0.84 -3.51 -13.75
N ALA A 223 -0.07 -3.98 -14.60
CA ALA A 223 -1.51 -3.76 -14.45
C ALA A 223 -2.29 -5.05 -14.72
N ALA A 224 -3.15 -5.43 -13.78
CA ALA A 224 -4.04 -6.58 -13.91
C ALA A 224 -5.35 -6.14 -14.60
N GLY A 225 -5.41 -6.38 -15.90
CA GLY A 225 -6.54 -6.07 -16.76
C GLY A 225 -7.77 -6.93 -16.53
N LEU A 226 -8.87 -6.55 -17.16
CA LEU A 226 -10.08 -7.36 -17.20
C LEU A 226 -9.85 -8.67 -17.99
N GLY A 227 -10.59 -9.72 -17.63
CA GLY A 227 -10.52 -11.02 -18.32
C GLY A 227 -9.20 -11.78 -18.12
N GLY A 228 -8.44 -11.47 -17.05
CA GLY A 228 -7.20 -12.17 -16.70
C GLY A 228 -5.95 -11.69 -17.46
N ARG A 229 -6.03 -10.56 -18.17
CA ARG A 229 -4.88 -9.98 -18.87
C ARG A 229 -3.88 -9.36 -17.88
N LEU A 230 -2.59 -9.55 -18.14
CA LEU A 230 -1.52 -8.85 -17.44
C LEU A 230 -0.82 -7.93 -18.44
N TYR A 231 -0.74 -6.65 -18.11
CA TYR A 231 -0.02 -5.64 -18.88
C TYR A 231 1.27 -5.24 -18.16
N ALA A 232 2.29 -4.89 -18.93
CA ALA A 232 3.55 -4.37 -18.43
C ALA A 232 3.96 -3.14 -19.24
N SER A 233 4.20 -2.04 -18.54
CA SER A 233 4.73 -0.81 -19.11
C SER A 233 6.20 -0.67 -18.78
N LEU A 234 6.99 -0.16 -19.73
CA LEU A 234 8.41 0.20 -19.54
C LEU A 234 8.64 1.71 -19.50
N ASP A 235 7.58 2.51 -19.58
CA ASP A 235 7.62 3.96 -19.63
C ASP A 235 6.88 4.62 -18.45
N GLY A 236 6.71 3.88 -17.36
CA GLY A 236 6.07 4.32 -16.13
C GLY A 236 4.56 4.45 -16.25
N GLY A 237 3.92 3.59 -17.04
CA GLY A 237 2.47 3.54 -17.23
C GLY A 237 1.91 4.60 -18.16
N ARG A 238 2.74 5.23 -19.02
CA ARG A 238 2.23 6.09 -20.11
C ARG A 238 1.61 5.25 -21.21
N SER A 239 2.20 4.10 -21.49
CA SER A 239 1.67 3.07 -22.39
C SER A 239 1.94 1.68 -21.82
N PHE A 240 1.17 0.68 -22.25
CA PHE A 240 1.16 -0.70 -21.73
C PHE A 240 1.14 -1.72 -22.86
#